data_AF-A0A2J8S694-F1
#
_entry.id   AF-A0A2J8S694-F1
#
_cell.length_a   1.000
_cell.length_b   1.000
_cell.length_c   1.000
_cell.angle_alpha   90.00
_cell.angle_beta   90.00
_cell.angle_gamma   90.00
#
_symmetry.space_group_name_H-M   'P 1'
#
loop_
_entity.id
_entity.type
_entity.pdbx_description
1 polymer ?
#
loop_
_entity_poly.entity_id
_entity_poly.type
_entity_poly.pdbx_seq_one_letter_code
_entity_poly.pdbx_strand_id
1 'polypeptide(L)'
;ELSVYGKLRKVAKMGPYSMFCKLLGMWRHICTPRQVADKVKRFFSKYSMNRHKMTTLTPAYHAENYSPEDNRFDLRPFLYNTSWPWQFRCIENQVLQLERAEPQSLDGVD
;
A
#
# COMPACT_ATOMS: atom_id res chain seq x y z
N GLU A 1 5.21 2.09 -10.20
CA GLU A 1 4.41 1.67 -9.03
C GLU A 1 5.22 1.56 -7.73
N LEU A 2 6.29 0.75 -7.66
CA LEU A 2 7.04 0.52 -6.41
C LEU A 2 7.64 1.77 -5.74
N SER A 3 8.15 2.73 -6.53
CA SER A 3 8.63 4.02 -5.99
C SER A 3 7.53 4.80 -5.26
N VAL A 4 6.30 4.76 -5.77
CA VAL A 4 5.14 5.41 -5.15
C VAL A 4 4.83 4.76 -3.80
N TYR A 5 4.78 3.42 -3.73
CA TYR A 5 4.57 2.71 -2.47
C TYR A 5 5.68 3.01 -1.45
N GLY A 6 6.94 3.03 -1.88
CA GLY A 6 8.09 3.36 -1.04
C GLY A 6 7.95 4.75 -0.42
N LYS A 7 7.65 5.76 -1.23
CA LYS A 7 7.43 7.14 -0.79
C LYS A 7 6.23 7.26 0.15
N LEU A 8 5.09 6.64 -0.19
CA LEU A 8 3.89 6.68 0.67
C LEU A 8 4.12 5.99 2.01
N ARG A 9 4.81 4.84 2.04
CA ARG A 9 5.11 4.08 3.26
C ARG A 9 6.12 4.78 4.16
N LYS A 10 7.22 5.31 3.59
CA LYS A 10 8.37 5.85 4.36
C LYS A 10 8.23 7.34 4.62
N VAL A 11 8.01 8.14 3.57
CA VAL A 11 7.99 9.60 3.66
C VAL A 11 6.62 10.08 4.17
N ALA A 12 5.53 9.61 3.55
CA ALA A 12 4.18 10.00 3.95
C ALA A 12 3.63 9.19 5.14
N LYS A 13 4.42 8.25 5.67
CA LYS A 13 4.10 7.43 6.86
C LYS A 13 2.74 6.72 6.79
N MET A 14 2.31 6.35 5.59
CA MET A 14 1.02 5.70 5.37
C MET A 14 1.08 4.20 5.68
N GLY A 15 0.04 3.72 6.37
CA GLY A 15 -0.24 2.29 6.55
C GLY A 15 -1.10 1.75 5.41
N PRO A 16 -1.53 0.48 5.49
CA PRO A 16 -2.27 -0.16 4.40
C PRO A 16 -3.56 0.58 4.01
N TYR A 17 -4.40 0.95 4.97
CA TYR A 17 -5.66 1.62 4.69
C TYR A 17 -5.46 3.07 4.17
N SER A 18 -4.60 3.86 4.81
CA SER A 18 -4.32 5.23 4.34
C SER A 18 -3.65 5.26 2.97
N MET A 19 -2.76 4.30 2.68
CA MET A 19 -2.17 4.14 1.35
C MET A 19 -3.25 3.81 0.31
N PHE A 20 -4.16 2.90 0.63
CA PHE A 20 -5.30 2.56 -0.24
C PHE A 20 -6.15 3.80 -0.57
N CYS A 21 -6.60 4.56 0.43
CA CYS A 21 -7.40 5.77 0.22
C CYS A 21 -6.67 6.80 -0.67
N LYS A 22 -5.35 6.98 -0.46
CA LYS A 22 -4.56 7.91 -1.28
C LYS A 22 -4.44 7.43 -2.74
N LEU A 23 -4.22 6.14 -2.94
CA LEU A 23 -4.06 5.54 -4.27
C LEU A 23 -5.37 5.50 -5.05
N LEU A 24 -6.52 5.34 -4.39
CA LEU A 24 -7.82 5.44 -5.06
C LEU A 24 -7.97 6.77 -5.81
N GLY A 25 -7.60 7.89 -5.18
CA GLY A 25 -7.62 9.19 -5.85
C GLY A 25 -6.56 9.32 -6.95
N MET A 26 -5.35 8.84 -6.69
CA MET A 26 -4.23 8.95 -7.65
C MET A 26 -4.41 8.08 -8.89
N TRP A 27 -5.04 6.91 -8.77
CA TRP A 27 -5.15 5.91 -9.83
C TRP A 27 -6.58 5.71 -10.35
N ARG A 28 -7.48 6.67 -10.07
CA ARG A 28 -8.89 6.63 -10.46
C ARG A 28 -9.12 6.27 -11.93
N HIS A 29 -8.24 6.73 -12.83
CA HIS A 29 -8.36 6.50 -14.28
C HIS A 29 -7.61 5.27 -14.79
N ILE A 30 -6.86 4.56 -13.92
CA ILE A 30 -5.92 3.49 -14.32
C ILE A 30 -6.31 2.15 -13.70
N CYS A 31 -6.86 2.16 -12.48
CA CYS A 31 -7.16 0.94 -11.73
C CYS A 31 -8.53 1.05 -11.06
N THR A 32 -9.27 -0.07 -11.03
CA THR A 32 -10.52 -0.15 -10.26
C THR A 32 -10.22 -0.19 -8.75
N PRO A 33 -11.17 0.19 -7.87
CA PRO A 33 -10.98 0.12 -6.43
C PRO A 33 -10.51 -1.25 -5.93
N ARG A 34 -11.05 -2.33 -6.51
CA ARG A 34 -10.66 -3.71 -6.23
C ARG A 34 -9.19 -3.99 -6.58
N GLN A 35 -8.75 -3.57 -7.76
CA GLN A 35 -7.36 -3.72 -8.18
C GLN A 35 -6.38 -2.95 -7.29
N VAL A 36 -6.75 -1.73 -6.86
CA VAL A 36 -5.93 -0.95 -5.92
C VAL A 36 -5.83 -1.68 -4.58
N ALA A 37 -6.93 -2.22 -4.06
CA ALA A 37 -6.95 -2.99 -2.83
C ALA A 37 -6.01 -4.21 -2.89
N ASP A 38 -6.08 -5.01 -3.95
CA ASP A 38 -5.24 -6.20 -4.12
C ASP A 38 -3.76 -5.85 -4.21
N LYS A 39 -3.43 -4.78 -4.93
CA LYS A 39 -2.07 -4.27 -5.04
C LYS A 39 -1.52 -3.83 -3.67
N VAL A 40 -2.29 -3.07 -2.89
CA VAL A 40 -1.90 -2.60 -1.56
C VAL A 40 -1.72 -3.76 -0.58
N LYS A 41 -2.66 -4.71 -0.56
CA LYS A 41 -2.56 -5.92 0.27
C LYS A 41 -1.31 -6.71 -0.07
N ARG A 42 -1.08 -6.98 -1.36
CA ARG A 42 0.10 -7.71 -1.83
C ARG A 42 1.40 -7.01 -1.40
N PHE A 43 1.47 -5.69 -1.52
CA PHE A 43 2.63 -4.91 -1.07
C PHE A 43 2.87 -5.08 0.43
N PHE A 44 1.87 -4.86 1.28
CA PHE A 44 2.04 -4.93 2.73
C PHE A 44 2.26 -6.35 3.27
N SER A 45 1.65 -7.36 2.65
CA SER A 45 1.93 -8.77 2.97
C SER A 45 3.38 -9.14 2.63
N LYS A 46 3.88 -8.76 1.44
CA LYS A 46 5.28 -9.02 1.08
C LYS A 46 6.25 -8.19 1.91
N TYR A 47 5.93 -6.93 2.18
CA TYR A 47 6.73 -6.05 3.04
C TYR A 47 6.87 -6.65 4.44
N SER A 48 5.77 -6.98 5.10
CA SER A 48 5.76 -7.57 6.45
C SER A 48 6.49 -8.91 6.53
N MET A 49 6.20 -9.85 5.60
CA MET A 49 6.88 -11.16 5.57
C MET A 49 8.39 -11.04 5.39
N ASN A 50 8.86 -10.11 4.55
CA ASN A 50 10.26 -9.99 4.20
C ASN A 50 11.00 -8.93 5.01
N ARG A 51 10.36 -8.30 6.00
CA ARG A 51 10.96 -7.14 6.68
C ARG A 51 12.23 -7.48 7.46
N HIS A 52 12.35 -8.72 7.92
CA HIS A 52 13.56 -9.25 8.53
C HIS A 52 14.76 -9.28 7.57
N LYS A 53 14.57 -9.46 6.25
CA LYS A 53 15.68 -9.48 5.28
C LYS A 53 16.43 -8.14 5.22
N MET A 54 15.73 -7.07 5.59
CA MET A 54 16.32 -5.75 5.65
C MET A 54 17.29 -5.57 6.81
N THR A 55 17.15 -6.35 7.90
CA THR A 55 18.03 -6.24 9.07
C THR A 55 19.38 -6.88 8.81
N THR A 56 19.46 -7.82 7.87
CA THR A 56 20.68 -8.55 7.49
C THR A 56 21.30 -8.05 6.17
N LEU A 57 20.78 -6.96 5.59
CA LEU A 57 21.29 -6.46 4.31
C LEU A 57 22.68 -5.85 4.51
N THR A 58 23.59 -6.10 3.55
CA THR A 58 24.91 -5.45 3.52
C THR A 58 24.73 -3.93 3.42
N PRO A 59 25.45 -3.13 4.23
CA PRO A 59 25.39 -1.69 4.16
C PRO A 59 25.68 -1.18 2.74
N ALA A 60 24.81 -0.30 2.24
CA ALA A 60 24.95 0.34 0.93
C ALA A 60 24.79 1.86 1.03
N TYR A 61 25.10 2.56 -0.08
CA TYR A 61 24.94 4.01 -0.19
C TYR A 61 23.46 4.41 -0.14
N HIS A 62 23.14 5.45 0.63
CA HIS A 62 21.79 5.99 0.75
C HIS A 62 21.59 7.14 -0.24
N ALA A 63 21.08 6.82 -1.43
CA ALA A 63 20.87 7.80 -2.51
C ALA A 63 19.50 8.49 -2.50
N GLU A 64 18.49 7.90 -1.85
CA GLU A 64 17.08 8.29 -2.00
C GLU A 64 16.35 8.28 -0.66
N ASN A 65 15.51 9.29 -0.40
CA ASN A 65 14.77 9.42 0.87
C ASN A 65 13.84 8.24 1.16
N TYR A 66 13.30 7.60 0.12
CA TYR A 66 12.44 6.42 0.26
C TYR A 66 13.20 5.09 0.18
N SER A 67 14.54 5.13 0.24
CA SER A 67 15.42 4.00 -0.04
C SER A 67 14.92 2.70 0.59
N PRO A 68 14.96 1.59 -0.17
CA PRO A 68 14.65 0.26 0.33
C PRO A 68 15.76 -0.28 1.24
N GLU A 69 16.80 0.49 1.59
CA GLU A 69 17.72 0.16 2.67
C GLU A 69 17.30 0.94 3.92
N ASP A 70 16.85 0.21 4.94
CA ASP A 70 15.90 0.73 5.93
C ASP A 70 16.25 0.33 7.36
N ASN A 71 17.17 -0.62 7.59
CA ASN A 71 17.56 -1.02 8.95
C ASN A 71 18.26 0.11 9.72
N ARG A 72 18.93 1.04 9.03
CA ARG A 72 19.66 2.16 9.65
C ARG A 72 18.86 3.46 9.73
N PHE A 73 17.92 3.67 8.81
CA PHE A 73 17.24 4.96 8.62
C PHE A 73 15.73 4.90 8.88
N ASP A 74 15.20 3.73 9.26
CA ASP A 74 13.79 3.55 9.62
C ASP A 74 13.70 2.65 10.86
N LEU A 75 13.42 3.30 11.99
CA LEU A 75 13.34 2.68 13.32
C LEU A 75 12.01 1.98 13.57
N ARG A 76 11.15 1.82 12.56
CA ARG A 76 9.92 1.05 12.72
C ARG A 76 10.22 -0.43 12.98
N PRO A 77 9.29 -1.17 13.62
CA PRO A 77 9.45 -2.59 13.87
C PRO A 77 9.79 -3.37 12.61
N PHE A 78 10.60 -4.42 12.76
CA PHE A 78 10.90 -5.36 11.67
C PHE A 78 10.05 -6.63 11.73
N LEU A 79 9.34 -6.86 12.84
CA LEU A 79 8.36 -7.94 12.99
C LEU A 79 6.96 -7.34 12.91
N TYR A 80 6.19 -7.78 11.93
CA TYR A 80 4.79 -7.39 11.73
C TYR A 80 3.90 -8.62 11.67
N ASN A 81 2.65 -8.47 12.07
CA ASN A 81 1.61 -9.43 11.69
C ASN A 81 1.39 -9.34 10.18
N THR A 82 1.65 -10.43 9.46
CA THR A 82 1.61 -10.49 7.99
C THR A 82 0.20 -10.41 7.42
N SER A 83 -0.81 -10.71 8.23
CA SER A 83 -2.21 -10.76 7.85
C SER A 83 -2.92 -9.41 7.94
N TRP A 84 -2.36 -8.40 8.64
CA TRP A 84 -2.93 -7.05 8.79
C TRP A 84 -4.47 -7.02 8.93
N PRO A 85 -5.05 -7.75 9.91
CA PRO A 85 -6.46 -8.14 9.87
C PRO A 85 -7.42 -6.95 9.93
N TRP A 86 -7.11 -5.95 10.77
CA TRP A 86 -7.96 -4.76 10.88
C TRP A 86 -7.91 -3.94 9.59
N GLN A 87 -6.72 -3.68 9.07
CA GLN A 87 -6.52 -2.83 7.90
C GLN A 87 -7.14 -3.45 6.65
N PHE A 88 -6.95 -4.76 6.45
CA PHE A 88 -7.47 -5.45 5.27
C PHE A 88 -8.99 -5.56 5.32
N ARG A 89 -9.58 -5.73 6.50
CA ARG A 89 -11.05 -5.64 6.68
C ARG A 89 -11.58 -4.24 6.36
N CYS A 90 -10.91 -3.19 6.82
CA CYS A 90 -11.30 -1.81 6.50
C CYS A 90 -11.22 -1.52 4.99
N ILE A 91 -10.17 -2.02 4.32
CA ILE A 91 -10.05 -1.91 2.86
C ILE A 91 -11.22 -2.64 2.17
N GLU A 92 -11.50 -3.89 2.56
CA GLU A 92 -12.61 -4.64 1.96
C GLU A 92 -13.97 -3.96 2.14
N ASN A 93 -14.26 -3.48 3.35
CA ASN A 93 -15.50 -2.75 3.60
C ASN A 93 -15.62 -1.50 2.71
N GLN A 94 -14.52 -0.78 2.50
CA GLN A 94 -14.50 0.40 1.64
C GLN A 94 -14.69 0.04 0.16
N VAL A 95 -14.05 -1.03 -0.30
CA VAL A 95 -14.21 -1.52 -1.68
C VAL A 95 -15.66 -1.91 -1.95
N LEU A 96 -16.27 -2.66 -1.03
CA LEU A 96 -17.68 -3.06 -1.13
C LEU A 96 -18.63 -1.86 -1.18
N GLN A 97 -18.34 -0.79 -0.43
CA GLN A 97 -19.14 0.44 -0.49
C GLN A 97 -19.02 1.14 -1.85
N LEU A 98 -17.81 1.20 -2.41
CA LEU A 98 -17.57 1.83 -3.71
C LEU A 98 -18.22 1.03 -4.85
N GLU A 99 -18.10 -0.29 -4.82
CA GLU A 99 -18.75 -1.17 -5.81
C GLU A 99 -20.28 -1.09 -5.74
N ARG A 100 -20.85 -0.88 -4.55
CA ARG A 100 -22.30 -0.64 -4.37
C ARG A 100 -22.76 0.76 -4.81
N ALA A 101 -21.85 1.73 -4.87
CA ALA A 101 -22.15 3.10 -5.29
C ALA A 101 -22.00 3.30 -6.81
N GLU A 102 -21.20 2.46 -7.48
CA GLU A 102 -21.04 2.44 -8.94
C GLU A 102 -22.21 1.91 -9.82
N PRO A 103 -23.34 1.32 -9.34
CA PRO A 103 -24.39 0.77 -10.21
C PRO A 103 -25.20 1.76 -11.08
N GLN A 104 -24.88 3.06 -11.16
CA GLN A 104 -25.79 4.07 -11.75
C GLN A 104 -25.15 5.07 -12.73
N SER A 105 -23.90 4.89 -13.18
CA SER A 105 -23.21 5.92 -14.01
C SER A 105 -22.85 5.54 -15.44
N LEU A 106 -23.29 4.38 -15.95
CA LEU A 106 -22.96 3.92 -17.32
C LEU A 106 -24.18 3.62 -18.22
N ASP A 107 -25.40 3.96 -17.82
CA ASP A 107 -26.61 3.83 -18.65
C ASP A 107 -27.05 5.18 -19.26
N GLY A 108 -26.18 5.85 -20.01
CA GLY A 108 -26.61 7.06 -20.71
C GLY A 108 -25.53 7.80 -21.48
N VAL A 109 -25.06 7.21 -22.59
CA VAL A 109 -24.67 7.96 -23.80
C VAL A 109 -24.95 7.06 -25.00
N ASP A 110 -26.06 7.33 -25.69
CA ASP A 110 -26.23 7.11 -27.14
C ASP A 110 -25.29 8.05 -27.92
#